data_AF-A0A6A6TNS1-F1
#
_entry.id   AF-A0A6A6TNS1-F1
#
_cell.length_a   1.000
_cell.length_b   1.000
_cell.length_c   1.000
_cell.angle_alpha   90.00
_cell.angle_beta   90.00
_cell.angle_gamma   90.00
#
_symmetry.space_group_name_H-M   'P 1'
#
loop_
_entity.id
_entity.type
_entity.pdbx_description
1 polymer ?
#
loop_
_entity_poly.entity_id
_entity_poly.type
_entity_poly.pdbx_seq_one_letter_code
_entity_poly.pdbx_strand_id
1 'polypeptide(L)'
;MSSSSTIPVLFTIPPSNRHEVILIDTSSKPTLKALNAQITSTIADSPNCAEFMGKYKNKEDLEQIQEFRIHWSESGRDRKVWPEFTVVTAQNWPAILELMKLGAGKDVLEIKVGKSE
;
A
#
# COMPACT_ATOMS: atom_id res chain seq x y z
N MET A 1 27.12 1.27 5.28
CA MET A 1 25.78 1.88 5.27
C MET A 1 24.83 0.84 5.82
N SER A 2 24.29 1.05 7.01
CA SER A 2 23.35 0.13 7.63
C SER A 2 22.12 0.06 6.72
N SER A 3 21.88 -1.09 6.08
CA SER A 3 20.63 -1.32 5.35
C SER A 3 19.50 -1.21 6.35
N SER A 4 18.77 -0.09 6.31
CA SER A 4 17.54 0.06 7.08
C SER A 4 16.65 -1.12 6.73
N SER A 5 16.27 -1.92 7.73
CA SER A 5 15.41 -3.07 7.54
C SER A 5 13.96 -2.68 7.26
N THR A 6 13.64 -1.39 7.19
CA THR A 6 12.30 -0.89 6.93
C THR A 6 12.25 -0.01 5.69
N ILE A 7 11.14 -0.09 4.95
CA ILE A 7 10.84 0.77 3.81
C ILE A 7 9.68 1.70 4.19
N PRO A 8 9.83 3.02 4.10
CA PRO A 8 8.69 3.94 4.19
C PRO A 8 7.86 3.88 2.91
N VAL A 9 6.55 3.72 3.06
CA VAL A 9 5.60 3.61 1.95
C VAL A 9 4.41 4.53 2.20
N LEU A 10 4.12 5.40 1.23
CA LEU A 10 2.83 6.07 1.13
C LEU A 10 1.83 5.10 0.49
N PHE A 11 0.69 4.89 1.14
CA PHE A 11 -0.43 4.21 0.51
C PHE A 11 -1.63 5.13 0.32
N THR A 12 -2.44 4.85 -0.70
CA THR A 12 -3.65 5.60 -1.04
C THR A 12 -4.85 4.65 -1.16
N ILE A 13 -6.06 5.20 -0.95
CA ILE A 13 -7.31 4.46 -1.08
C ILE A 13 -8.27 5.22 -2.02
N PRO A 14 -8.23 4.92 -3.33
CA PRO A 14 -9.15 5.50 -4.30
C PRO A 14 -10.61 5.19 -3.99
N PRO A 15 -11.57 5.97 -4.52
CA PRO A 15 -11.40 7.18 -5.34
C PRO A 15 -11.17 8.47 -4.52
N SER A 16 -11.08 8.34 -3.20
CA SER A 16 -10.91 9.46 -2.27
C SER A 16 -9.44 9.89 -2.11
N ASN A 17 -9.21 11.04 -1.46
CA ASN A 17 -7.87 11.49 -1.04
C ASN A 17 -7.37 10.76 0.25
N ARG A 18 -7.97 9.63 0.63
CA ARG A 18 -7.55 8.84 1.78
C ARG A 18 -6.16 8.28 1.54
N HIS A 19 -5.28 8.42 2.52
CA HIS A 19 -3.90 7.97 2.45
C HIS A 19 -3.31 7.80 3.85
N GLU A 20 -2.18 7.11 3.93
CA GLU A 20 -1.31 7.13 5.11
C GLU A 20 0.12 6.70 4.74
N VAL A 21 1.08 7.00 5.62
CA VAL A 21 2.46 6.53 5.50
C VAL A 21 2.74 5.45 6.54
N ILE A 22 3.26 4.30 6.09
CA ILE A 22 3.63 3.17 6.97
C ILE A 22 5.09 2.78 6.77
N LEU A 23 5.66 2.12 7.79
CA LEU A 23 6.93 1.40 7.66
C LEU A 23 6.64 -0.08 7.42
N ILE A 24 7.18 -0.61 6.32
CA ILE A 24 7.16 -2.05 6.04
C ILE A 24 8.48 -2.64 6.53
N ASP A 25 8.40 -3.55 7.50
CA ASP A 25 9.57 -4.32 7.94
C ASP A 25 9.92 -5.40 6.90
N THR A 26 11.20 -5.40 6.51
CA THR A 26 11.81 -6.31 5.55
C THR A 26 12.95 -7.13 6.17
N SER A 27 13.16 -7.04 7.49
CA SER A 27 14.08 -7.92 8.23
C SER A 27 13.59 -9.36 8.29
N SER A 28 12.26 -9.55 8.33
CA SER A 28 11.59 -10.83 8.22
C SER A 28 11.09 -11.04 6.79
N LYS A 29 10.67 -12.27 6.40
CA LYS A 29 10.01 -12.52 5.12
C LYS A 29 8.60 -11.91 5.18
N PRO A 30 8.37 -10.69 4.64
CA PRO A 30 7.08 -10.04 4.79
C PRO A 30 6.06 -10.73 3.90
N THR A 31 4.84 -10.87 4.41
CA THR A 31 3.75 -11.56 3.69
C THR A 31 2.64 -10.58 3.36
N LEU A 32 1.89 -10.84 2.29
CA LEU A 32 0.70 -10.04 1.98
C LEU A 32 -0.37 -10.12 3.08
N LYS A 33 -0.41 -11.22 3.84
CA LYS A 33 -1.28 -11.33 5.02
C LYS A 33 -0.89 -10.34 6.11
N ALA A 34 0.41 -10.20 6.39
CA ALA A 34 0.90 -9.24 7.38
C ALA A 34 0.67 -7.80 6.89
N LEU A 35 0.93 -7.52 5.61
CA LEU A 35 0.66 -6.22 5.00
C LEU A 35 -0.83 -5.86 5.07
N ASN A 36 -1.72 -6.80 4.73
CA ASN A 36 -3.16 -6.62 4.81
C ASN A 36 -3.59 -6.28 6.25
N ALA A 37 -3.15 -7.06 7.24
CA ALA A 37 -3.46 -6.79 8.64
C ALA A 37 -2.98 -5.41 9.10
N GLN A 38 -1.76 -5.01 8.73
CA GLN A 38 -1.21 -3.70 9.08
C GLN A 38 -2.02 -2.56 8.44
N ILE A 39 -2.34 -2.66 7.15
CA ILE A 39 -3.09 -1.63 6.43
C ILE A 39 -4.53 -1.55 6.96
N THR A 40 -5.20 -2.67 7.19
CA THR A 40 -6.55 -2.67 7.78
C THR A 40 -6.57 -1.99 9.15
N SER A 41 -5.59 -2.29 10.02
CA SER A 41 -5.46 -1.60 11.30
C SER A 41 -5.22 -0.09 11.10
N THR A 42 -4.34 0.27 10.17
CA THR A 42 -4.00 1.67 9.89
C THR A 42 -5.21 2.45 9.38
N ILE A 43 -6.04 1.85 8.51
CA ILE A 43 -7.25 2.47 7.98
C ILE A 43 -8.26 2.73 9.10
N ALA A 44 -8.39 1.81 10.05
CA ALA A 44 -9.33 1.93 11.17
C ALA A 44 -8.96 3.07 12.14
N ASP A 45 -7.65 3.28 12.36
CA ASP A 45 -7.15 4.18 13.40
C ASP A 45 -6.72 5.57 12.85
N SER A 46 -6.38 5.67 11.56
CA SER A 46 -5.81 6.90 11.00
C SER A 46 -6.90 7.93 10.64
N PRO A 47 -6.76 9.19 11.11
CA PRO A 47 -7.62 10.28 10.67
C PRO A 47 -7.44 10.63 9.18
N ASN A 48 -6.29 10.30 8.57
CA ASN A 48 -6.03 10.50 7.14
C ASN A 48 -6.77 9.47 6.27
N CYS A 49 -7.17 8.34 6.87
CA CYS A 49 -8.00 7.32 6.24
C CYS A 49 -9.50 7.47 6.55
N ALA A 50 -9.89 8.40 7.43
CA ALA A 50 -11.28 8.65 7.73
C ALA A 50 -11.99 9.30 6.53
N GLU A 51 -13.11 8.72 6.08
CA GLU A 51 -14.00 9.43 5.15
C GLU A 51 -14.75 10.54 5.89
N PHE A 52 -14.88 11.71 5.28
CA PHE A 52 -15.63 12.86 5.83
C PHE A 52 -17.08 12.48 6.24
N MET A 53 -17.67 11.47 5.60
CA MET A 53 -19.02 10.94 5.88
C MET A 53 -19.05 9.60 6.63
N GLY A 54 -17.90 9.05 7.05
CA GLY A 54 -17.80 7.74 7.71
C GLY A 54 -18.58 7.63 9.03
N LYS A 55 -18.94 8.74 9.65
CA LYS A 55 -19.81 8.81 10.85
C LYS A 55 -21.24 8.31 10.60
N TYR A 56 -21.65 8.13 9.34
CA TYR A 56 -22.98 7.66 8.95
C TYR A 56 -22.96 6.29 8.24
N LYS A 57 -21.78 5.66 8.05
CA LYS A 57 -21.70 4.29 7.53
C LYS A 57 -22.05 3.31 8.66
N ASN A 58 -22.99 2.39 8.40
CA ASN A 58 -23.35 1.33 9.35
C ASN A 58 -22.12 0.46 9.65
N LYS A 59 -21.96 0.02 10.91
CA LYS A 59 -20.85 -0.86 11.35
C LYS A 59 -20.77 -2.20 10.60
N GLU A 60 -21.80 -2.56 9.84
CA GLU A 60 -21.88 -3.83 9.08
C GLU A 60 -21.23 -3.75 7.68
N ASP A 61 -20.91 -2.55 7.17
CA ASP A 61 -20.22 -2.38 5.88
C ASP A 61 -18.69 -2.34 6.07
N LEU A 62 -18.10 -3.43 6.56
CA LEU A 62 -16.64 -3.56 6.66
C LEU A 62 -16.06 -3.78 5.26
N GLU A 63 -15.47 -2.72 4.69
CA GLU A 63 -14.69 -2.80 3.46
C GLU A 63 -13.45 -3.70 3.68
N GLN A 64 -13.26 -4.68 2.81
CA GLN A 64 -12.07 -5.53 2.78
C GLN A 64 -11.12 -5.09 1.66
N ILE A 65 -9.82 -5.28 1.88
CA ILE A 65 -8.81 -5.06 0.84
C ILE A 65 -8.96 -6.14 -0.21
N GLN A 66 -9.23 -5.72 -1.45
CA GLN A 66 -9.41 -6.60 -2.60
C GLN A 66 -8.13 -6.72 -3.43
N GLU A 67 -7.35 -5.64 -3.54
CA GLU A 67 -6.18 -5.60 -4.39
C GLU A 67 -5.14 -4.59 -3.89
N PHE A 68 -3.88 -4.91 -4.13
CA PHE A 68 -2.73 -4.04 -3.91
C PHE A 68 -2.08 -3.74 -5.27
N ARG A 69 -1.77 -2.47 -5.52
CA ARG A 69 -1.02 -2.05 -6.71
C ARG A 69 0.13 -1.14 -6.31
N ILE A 70 1.30 -1.30 -6.92
CA ILE A 70 2.36 -0.29 -6.81
C ILE A 70 2.33 0.59 -8.04
N HIS A 71 2.07 1.88 -7.84
CA HIS A 71 2.30 2.90 -8.86
C HIS A 71 3.76 3.32 -8.81
N TRP A 72 4.44 3.15 -9.94
CA TRP A 72 5.86 3.41 -10.04
C TRP A 72 6.13 4.86 -10.36
N SER A 73 7.05 5.48 -9.61
CA SER A 73 7.56 6.79 -9.98
C SER A 73 8.20 6.77 -11.38
N GLU A 74 7.86 7.77 -12.18
CA GLU A 74 8.50 8.03 -13.48
C GLU A 74 9.91 8.63 -13.31
N SER A 75 10.26 9.13 -12.12
CA SER A 75 11.54 9.78 -11.86
C SER A 75 12.68 8.76 -11.91
N GLY A 76 13.54 8.87 -12.92
CA GLY A 76 14.69 7.97 -13.09
C GLY A 76 14.34 6.62 -13.73
N ARG A 77 13.14 6.47 -14.32
CA ARG A 77 12.72 5.27 -15.06
C ARG A 77 12.28 5.63 -16.48
N ASP A 78 12.53 4.73 -17.44
CA ASP A 78 12.07 4.90 -18.82
C ASP A 78 10.58 4.58 -18.93
N ARG A 79 9.77 5.61 -19.20
CA ARG A 79 8.30 5.51 -19.31
C ARG A 79 7.81 4.63 -20.46
N LYS A 80 8.66 4.34 -21.45
CA LYS A 80 8.29 3.44 -22.57
C LYS A 80 8.37 1.98 -22.18
N VAL A 81 9.13 1.65 -21.14
CA VAL A 81 9.40 0.27 -20.71
C VAL A 81 8.75 -0.01 -19.36
N TRP A 82 8.75 0.98 -18.46
CA TRP A 82 8.21 0.81 -17.12
C TRP A 82 6.68 0.91 -17.12
N PRO A 83 5.95 -0.06 -16.56
CA PRO A 83 4.50 0.03 -16.48
C PRO A 83 4.09 1.14 -15.51
N GLU A 84 2.88 1.66 -15.69
CA GLU A 84 2.29 2.64 -14.77
C GLU A 84 2.15 2.06 -13.35
N PHE A 85 1.62 0.85 -13.26
CA PHE A 85 1.47 0.13 -12.00
C PHE A 85 1.77 -1.36 -12.14
N THR A 86 1.91 -2.03 -11.01
CA THR A 86 2.02 -3.48 -10.92
C THR A 86 1.08 -4.02 -9.85
N VAL A 87 0.25 -4.99 -10.21
CA VAL A 87 -0.58 -5.72 -9.25
C VAL A 87 0.33 -6.59 -8.38
N VAL A 88 0.19 -6.44 -7.06
CA VAL A 88 1.00 -7.17 -6.10
C VAL A 88 0.39 -8.55 -5.86
N THR A 89 1.23 -9.57 -5.93
CA THR A 89 0.91 -10.97 -5.65
C THR A 89 1.88 -11.52 -4.63
N ALA A 90 1.53 -12.63 -3.97
CA ALA A 90 2.41 -13.24 -2.98
C ALA A 90 3.78 -13.65 -3.59
N GLN A 91 3.78 -13.96 -4.88
CA GLN A 91 4.93 -14.42 -5.64
C GLN A 91 5.86 -13.25 -6.00
N ASN A 92 5.33 -12.11 -6.42
CA ASN A 92 6.15 -10.95 -6.82
C ASN A 92 6.49 -10.01 -5.64
N TRP A 93 5.80 -10.13 -4.51
CA TRP A 93 5.96 -9.24 -3.36
C TRP A 93 7.40 -9.08 -2.87
N PRO A 94 8.20 -10.16 -2.69
CA PRO A 94 9.59 -10.01 -2.26
C PRO A 94 10.42 -9.18 -3.25
N ALA A 95 10.21 -9.34 -4.55
CA ALA A 95 10.94 -8.59 -5.58
C ALA A 95 10.52 -7.12 -5.63
N ILE A 96 9.22 -6.84 -5.46
CA ILE A 96 8.68 -5.49 -5.38
C ILE A 96 9.31 -4.72 -4.22
N LEU A 97 9.47 -5.35 -3.06
CA LEU A 97 10.09 -4.71 -1.90
C LEU A 97 11.54 -4.30 -2.17
N GLU A 98 12.32 -5.14 -2.84
CA GLU A 98 13.69 -4.78 -3.21
C GLU A 98 13.71 -3.60 -4.19
N LEU A 99 12.78 -3.53 -5.16
CA LEU A 99 12.63 -2.37 -6.03
C LEU A 99 12.26 -1.10 -5.25
N MET A 100 11.35 -1.22 -4.29
CA MET A 100 10.92 -0.09 -3.45
C MET A 100 12.04 0.41 -2.52
N LYS A 101 12.95 -0.48 -2.05
CA LYS A 101 14.16 -0.07 -1.32
C LYS A 101 15.04 0.85 -2.16
N LEU A 102 15.19 0.54 -3.45
CA LEU A 102 15.98 1.34 -4.39
C LEU A 102 15.32 2.69 -4.69
N GLY A 103 13.98 2.69 -4.78
CA GLY A 103 13.17 3.88 -5.02
C GLY A 103 13.02 4.80 -3.80
N ALA A 104 13.08 4.24 -2.59
CA ALA A 104 12.95 4.88 -1.28
C ALA A 104 11.94 6.05 -1.23
N GLY A 105 10.66 5.72 -1.07
CA GLY A 105 9.59 6.71 -0.86
C GLY A 105 9.06 7.39 -2.13
N LYS A 106 9.54 7.01 -3.32
CA LYS A 106 9.04 7.54 -4.60
C LYS A 106 7.82 6.82 -5.14
N ASP A 107 7.67 5.54 -4.80
CA ASP A 107 6.61 4.67 -5.29
C ASP A 107 5.41 4.69 -4.33
N VAL A 108 4.20 4.53 -4.86
CA VAL A 108 2.95 4.63 -4.08
C VAL A 108 2.24 3.28 -4.09
N LEU A 109 1.82 2.82 -2.91
CA LEU A 109 0.99 1.63 -2.77
C LEU A 109 -0.49 2.01 -2.84
N GLU A 110 -1.16 1.69 -3.93
CA GLU A 110 -2.61 1.85 -4.06
C GLU A 110 -3.33 0.63 -3.46
N ILE A 111 -4.34 0.89 -2.64
CA ILE A 111 -5.20 -0.10 -1.99
C ILE A 111 -6.60 0.01 -2.57
N LYS A 112 -7.05 -1.07 -3.23
CA LYS A 112 -8.46 -1.20 -3.60
C LYS A 112 -9.21 -1.86 -2.44
N VAL A 113 -10.21 -1.16 -1.91
CA VAL A 113 -11.13 -1.69 -0.90
C VAL A 113 -12.53 -1.86 -1.50
N GLY A 114 -13.29 -2.83 -1.00
CA GLY A 114 -14.66 -3.06 -1.42
C GLY A 114 -15.42 -3.96 -0.47
N LYS A 115 -16.71 -4.18 -0.72
CA LYS A 115 -17.52 -5.09 0.10
C LYS A 115 -17.02 -6.53 -0.05
N SER A 116 -17.15 -7.31 1.02
CA SER A 116 -16.93 -8.76 0.97
C SER A 116 -18.05 -9.36 0.13
N GLU A 117 -17.71 -10.12 -0.91
CA GLU A 117 -18.68 -10.94 -1.65
C GLU A 117 -19.11 -12.16 -0.84
#